data_AF-A0A536M4R1-F1
#
_entry.id   AF-A0A536M4R1-F1
#
_cell.length_a   1.000
_cell.length_b   1.000
_cell.length_c   1.000
_cell.angle_alpha   90.00
_cell.angle_beta   90.00
_cell.angle_gamma   90.00
#
_symmetry.space_group_name_H-M   'P 1'
#
loop_
_entity.id
_entity.type
_entity.pdbx_description
1 polymer ?
#
loop_
_entity_poly.entity_id
_entity_poly.type
_entity_poly.pdbx_seq_one_letter_code
_entity_poly.pdbx_strand_id
1 'polypeptide(L)'
;MAQQPPPSNVGQVSGDGRWRWDGHQWVPNTPVLAGGGYMVPAQPGALVVAPKNPAVSLIVSFFLPGVGSIINGDTNRGILILALYLVSALAIIVLIGIPFAIGIWIWGMVDAYQGAQAWNRAHGILS
;
A
#
# COMPACT_ATOMS: atom_id res chain seq x y z
N MET A 1 2.54 -6.19 42.87
CA MET A 1 3.37 -5.25 42.08
C MET A 1 3.81 -4.15 43.03
N ALA A 2 5.07 -4.11 43.44
CA ALA A 2 5.54 -3.06 44.33
C ALA A 2 5.57 -1.74 43.54
N GLN A 3 4.73 -0.78 43.89
CA GLN A 3 4.71 0.52 43.25
C GLN A 3 6.02 1.24 43.60
N GLN A 4 6.84 1.55 42.60
CA GLN A 4 8.02 2.38 42.80
C GLN A 4 7.57 3.78 43.26
N PRO A 5 8.30 4.43 44.19
CA PRO A 5 7.93 5.75 44.68
C PRO A 5 7.84 6.77 43.53
N PRO A 6 6.93 7.75 43.63
CA PRO A 6 6.76 8.76 42.59
C PRO A 6 8.05 9.58 42.44
N PRO A 7 8.60 9.67 41.21
CA PRO A 7 9.85 10.38 40.96
C PRO A 7 9.64 11.91 41.01
N SER A 8 10.72 12.62 41.35
CA SER A 8 10.72 14.07 41.56
C SER A 8 10.72 14.89 40.26
N ASN A 9 11.11 14.28 39.13
CA ASN A 9 11.29 14.98 37.85
C ASN A 9 10.49 14.31 36.72
N VAL A 10 9.73 15.10 35.96
CA VAL A 10 9.05 14.66 34.71
C VAL A 10 10.11 14.22 33.70
N GLY A 11 9.90 13.05 33.08
CA GLY A 11 10.84 12.43 32.15
C GLY A 11 11.86 11.49 32.80
N GLN A 12 11.84 11.31 34.13
CA GLN A 12 12.69 10.32 34.79
C GLN A 12 12.35 8.91 34.30
N VAL A 13 13.37 8.16 33.91
CA VAL A 13 13.24 6.76 33.45
C VAL A 13 13.44 5.81 34.64
N SER A 14 12.64 4.75 34.72
CA SER A 14 12.78 3.71 35.74
C SER A 14 14.13 3.01 35.61
N GLY A 15 14.63 2.42 36.70
CA GLY A 15 15.94 1.75 36.72
C GLY A 15 16.06 0.58 35.73
N ASP A 16 14.95 0.04 35.26
CA ASP A 16 14.88 -1.01 34.23
C ASP A 16 14.80 -0.45 32.78
N GLY A 17 14.75 0.86 32.62
CA GLY A 17 14.68 1.53 31.32
C GLY A 17 13.32 1.47 30.62
N ARG A 18 12.34 0.75 31.17
CA ARG A 18 11.07 0.42 30.48
C ARG A 18 9.99 1.48 30.63
N TRP A 19 10.07 2.29 31.69
CA TRP A 19 9.05 3.25 32.05
C TRP A 19 9.64 4.64 32.17
N ARG A 20 8.89 5.67 31.77
CA ARG A 20 9.20 7.08 31.99
C ARG A 20 8.08 7.72 32.80
N TRP A 21 8.42 8.67 33.65
CA TRP A 21 7.44 9.42 34.43
C TRP A 21 6.86 10.58 33.63
N ASP A 22 5.53 10.68 33.56
CA ASP A 22 4.84 11.79 32.87
C ASP A 22 4.47 12.96 33.81
N GLY A 23 4.73 12.85 35.12
CA GLY A 23 4.32 13.82 36.14
C GLY A 23 3.20 13.32 37.05
N HIS A 24 2.43 12.33 36.59
CA HIS A 24 1.29 11.78 37.31
C HIS A 24 1.36 10.26 37.46
N GLN A 25 1.92 9.55 36.47
CA GLN A 25 2.05 8.10 36.45
C GLN A 25 3.25 7.63 35.61
N TRP A 26 3.61 6.36 35.78
CA TRP A 26 4.62 5.70 34.97
C TRP A 26 4.00 5.26 33.64
N VAL A 27 4.52 5.79 32.53
CA VAL A 27 4.11 5.44 31.16
C VAL A 27 5.24 4.73 30.41
N PRO A 28 4.96 3.90 29.38
CA PRO A 28 6.01 3.18 28.68
C PRO A 28 7.05 4.13 28.08
N ASN A 29 8.33 3.81 28.28
CA ASN A 29 9.44 4.55 27.69
C ASN A 29 9.59 4.16 26.22
N THR A 30 8.75 4.73 25.36
CA THR A 30 8.84 4.52 23.92
C THR A 30 10.00 5.35 23.35
N PRO A 31 10.99 4.73 22.70
CA PRO A 31 12.03 5.47 22.01
C PRO A 31 11.38 6.27 20.89
N VAL A 32 11.34 7.60 21.06
CA VAL A 32 10.99 8.51 19.97
C VAL A 32 12.15 8.44 18.99
N LEU A 33 12.02 7.65 17.92
CA LEU A 33 12.96 7.71 16.81
C LEU A 33 12.98 9.16 16.34
N ALA A 34 14.17 9.77 16.38
CA ALA A 34 14.42 11.15 16.02
C ALA A 34 14.05 11.37 14.54
N GLY A 35 12.77 11.65 14.30
CA GLY A 35 12.22 11.63 12.96
C GLY A 35 10.72 11.87 12.93
N GLY A 36 10.22 12.84 13.73
CA GLY A 36 9.02 13.64 13.45
C GLY A 36 7.68 12.95 13.11
N GLY A 37 7.58 11.62 13.17
CA GLY A 37 6.36 10.88 12.95
C GLY A 37 5.81 10.44 14.29
N TYR A 38 4.60 10.85 14.63
CA TYR A 38 3.84 10.18 15.67
C TYR A 38 3.66 8.73 15.21
N MET A 39 4.50 7.82 15.72
CA MET A 39 4.24 6.39 15.62
C MET A 39 2.99 6.15 16.46
N VAL A 40 1.83 6.13 15.80
CA VAL A 40 0.62 5.58 16.38
C VAL A 40 1.02 4.17 16.83
N PRO A 41 0.91 3.84 18.13
CA PRO A 41 1.24 2.49 18.59
C PRO A 41 0.43 1.53 17.72
N ALA A 42 1.12 0.64 17.01
CA ALA A 42 0.50 -0.34 16.14
C ALA A 42 -0.58 -1.04 16.96
N GLN A 43 -1.85 -0.75 16.65
CA GLN A 43 -2.96 -1.35 17.36
C GLN A 43 -2.77 -2.86 17.26
N PRO A 44 -2.82 -3.61 18.38
CA PRO A 44 -2.82 -5.06 18.31
C PRO A 44 -3.98 -5.50 17.42
N GLY A 45 -3.67 -5.95 16.19
CA GLY A 45 -4.66 -6.21 15.13
C GLY A 45 -4.54 -5.35 13.87
N ALA A 46 -3.60 -4.40 13.79
CA ALA A 46 -3.28 -3.69 12.56
C ALA A 46 -2.68 -4.67 11.54
N LEU A 47 -3.50 -5.10 10.58
CA LEU A 47 -3.08 -5.96 9.47
C LEU A 47 -2.06 -5.18 8.64
N VAL A 48 -0.78 -5.52 8.77
CA VAL A 48 0.29 -5.03 7.89
C VAL A 48 0.07 -5.67 6.52
N VAL A 49 -0.41 -4.88 5.56
CA VAL A 49 -0.70 -5.38 4.20
C VAL A 49 0.57 -5.29 3.34
N ALA A 50 0.84 -6.34 2.56
CA ALA A 50 2.09 -6.45 1.80
C ALA A 50 2.14 -5.48 0.61
N PRO A 51 3.26 -4.74 0.38
CA PRO A 51 3.44 -3.87 -0.79
C PRO A 51 3.12 -4.54 -2.14
N LYS A 52 2.45 -3.82 -3.03
CA LYS A 52 2.31 -4.20 -4.44
C LYS A 52 3.50 -3.65 -5.24
N ASN A 53 3.94 -4.38 -6.26
CA ASN A 53 5.00 -3.94 -7.16
C ASN A 53 4.40 -3.38 -8.47
N PRO A 54 4.49 -2.06 -8.73
CA PRO A 54 3.97 -1.46 -9.96
C PRO A 54 4.60 -1.99 -11.24
N ALA A 55 5.91 -2.30 -11.22
CA ALA A 55 6.62 -2.83 -12.38
C ALA A 55 6.11 -4.23 -12.75
N VAL A 56 5.88 -5.09 -11.75
CA VAL A 56 5.31 -6.43 -11.99
C VAL A 56 3.91 -6.32 -12.60
N SER A 57 3.08 -5.43 -12.06
CA SER A 57 1.72 -5.22 -12.56
C SER A 57 1.72 -4.73 -14.02
N LEU A 58 2.65 -3.84 -14.37
CA LEU A 58 2.85 -3.36 -15.73
C LEU A 58 3.31 -4.48 -16.67
N ILE A 59 4.33 -5.25 -16.28
CA ILE A 59 4.87 -6.34 -17.10
C ILE A 59 3.79 -7.39 -17.38
N VAL A 60 2.96 -7.71 -16.39
CA VAL A 60 1.85 -8.63 -16.59
C VAL A 60 0.85 -8.05 -17.60
N SER A 61 0.47 -6.78 -17.46
CA SER A 61 -0.43 -6.11 -18.42
C SER A 61 0.18 -5.91 -19.81
N PHE A 62 1.50 -5.90 -19.94
CA PHE A 62 2.17 -5.87 -21.25
C PHE A 62 1.87 -7.14 -22.04
N PHE A 63 1.91 -8.31 -21.40
CA PHE A 63 1.57 -9.59 -22.06
C PHE A 63 0.07 -9.79 -22.22
N LEU A 64 -0.72 -9.41 -21.21
CA LEU A 64 -2.17 -9.57 -21.25
C LEU A 64 -2.85 -8.36 -20.58
N PRO A 65 -3.34 -7.37 -21.35
CA PRO A 65 -3.90 -6.16 -20.78
C PRO A 65 -5.10 -6.44 -19.87
N GLY A 66 -5.15 -5.71 -18.76
CA GLY A 66 -6.17 -5.85 -17.70
C GLY A 66 -5.79 -6.81 -16.58
N VAL A 67 -4.89 -7.78 -16.80
CA VAL A 67 -4.52 -8.77 -15.78
C VAL A 67 -3.77 -8.13 -14.61
N GLY A 68 -2.87 -7.17 -14.88
CA GLY A 68 -2.17 -6.45 -13.80
C GLY A 68 -3.13 -5.74 -12.86
N SER A 69 -4.21 -5.15 -13.38
CA SER A 69 -5.27 -4.51 -12.58
C SER A 69 -6.07 -5.51 -11.74
N ILE A 70 -6.31 -6.73 -12.26
CA ILE A 70 -6.94 -7.82 -11.47
C ILE A 70 -6.06 -8.20 -10.28
N ILE A 71 -4.75 -8.34 -10.48
CA ILE A 71 -3.78 -8.64 -9.40
C ILE A 71 -3.71 -7.49 -8.37
N ASN A 72 -3.96 -6.26 -8.80
CA ASN A 72 -4.03 -5.11 -7.91
C ASN A 72 -5.30 -5.06 -7.05
N GLY A 73 -6.30 -5.89 -7.33
CA GLY A 73 -7.59 -5.88 -6.65
C GLY A 73 -8.68 -5.12 -7.41
N ASP A 74 -8.33 -4.42 -8.49
CA ASP A 74 -9.26 -3.71 -9.38
C ASP A 74 -9.89 -4.66 -10.42
N THR A 75 -10.48 -5.75 -9.93
CA THR A 75 -10.94 -6.88 -10.77
C THR A 75 -11.95 -6.45 -11.83
N ASN A 76 -12.94 -5.63 -11.47
CA ASN A 76 -13.96 -5.16 -12.41
C ASN A 76 -13.35 -4.36 -13.57
N ARG A 77 -12.38 -3.48 -13.26
CA ARG A 77 -11.71 -2.68 -14.29
C ARG A 77 -10.78 -3.53 -15.14
N GLY A 78 -10.04 -4.45 -14.52
CA GLY A 78 -9.19 -5.39 -15.25
C GLY A 78 -9.97 -6.29 -16.21
N ILE A 79 -11.13 -6.81 -15.79
CA ILE A 79 -12.04 -7.58 -16.66
C ILE A 79 -12.56 -6.72 -17.81
N LEU A 80 -12.95 -5.46 -17.54
CA LEU A 80 -13.40 -4.53 -18.57
C LEU A 80 -12.31 -4.30 -19.63
N ILE A 81 -11.07 -4.04 -19.21
CA ILE A 81 -9.94 -3.82 -20.12
C ILE A 81 -9.68 -5.08 -20.96
N LEU A 82 -9.65 -6.26 -20.33
CA LEU A 82 -9.44 -7.52 -21.03
C LEU A 82 -10.55 -7.79 -22.05
N ALA A 83 -11.81 -7.59 -21.68
CA ALA A 83 -12.95 -7.79 -22.57
C ALA A 83 -12.90 -6.83 -23.77
N LEU A 84 -12.61 -5.55 -23.53
CA LEU A 84 -12.44 -4.56 -24.60
C LEU A 84 -11.28 -4.94 -25.52
N TYR A 85 -10.16 -5.42 -24.96
CA TYR A 85 -9.02 -5.87 -25.75
C TYR A 85 -9.40 -7.05 -26.65
N LEU A 86 -10.10 -8.06 -26.13
CA LEU A 86 -10.57 -9.20 -26.92
C LEU A 86 -11.54 -8.81 -28.04
N VAL A 87 -12.48 -7.91 -27.75
CA VAL A 87 -13.40 -7.35 -28.76
C VAL A 87 -12.61 -6.58 -29.83
N SER A 88 -11.62 -5.78 -29.43
CA SER A 88 -10.77 -5.05 -30.37
C SER A 88 -9.92 -5.98 -31.24
N ALA A 89 -9.43 -7.10 -30.68
CA ALA A 89 -8.69 -8.11 -31.41
C ALA A 89 -9.56 -8.81 -32.47
N LEU A 90 -10.83 -9.12 -32.15
CA LEU A 90 -11.77 -9.65 -33.13
C LEU A 90 -12.07 -8.63 -34.25
N ALA A 91 -12.15 -7.35 -33.92
CA ALA A 91 -12.36 -6.27 -34.87
C ALA A 91 -11.15 -6.01 -35.79
N ILE A 92 -9.99 -6.66 -35.58
CA ILE A 92 -8.83 -6.57 -36.50
C ILE A 92 -9.19 -7.16 -37.87
N ILE A 93 -10.10 -8.14 -37.94
CA ILE A 93 -10.53 -8.77 -39.20
C ILE A 93 -11.10 -7.73 -40.19
N VAL A 94 -11.71 -6.66 -39.68
CA VAL A 94 -12.27 -5.54 -40.46
C VAL A 94 -11.38 -4.28 -40.39
N LEU A 95 -10.10 -4.43 -40.02
CA LEU A 95 -9.04 -3.41 -39.91
C LEU A 95 -9.28 -2.24 -38.93
N ILE A 96 -10.51 -2.04 -38.45
CA ILE A 96 -10.82 -1.01 -37.45
C ILE A 96 -10.32 -1.38 -36.05
N GLY A 97 -10.10 -2.66 -35.76
CA GLY A 97 -9.68 -3.12 -34.43
C GLY A 97 -8.26 -2.74 -34.02
N ILE A 98 -7.37 -2.47 -34.99
CA ILE A 98 -5.94 -2.20 -34.73
C ILE A 98 -5.73 -0.96 -33.82
N PRO A 99 -6.25 0.23 -34.15
CA PRO A 99 -6.08 1.40 -33.27
C PRO A 99 -6.72 1.20 -31.89
N PHE A 100 -7.86 0.49 -31.81
CA PHE A 100 -8.49 0.16 -30.54
C PHE A 100 -7.62 -0.79 -29.71
N ALA A 101 -7.09 -1.85 -30.31
CA ALA A 101 -6.25 -2.82 -29.64
C ALA A 101 -4.99 -2.16 -29.07
N ILE A 102 -4.33 -1.28 -29.83
CA ILE A 102 -3.17 -0.52 -29.35
C ILE A 102 -3.56 0.41 -28.19
N GLY A 103 -4.64 1.17 -28.33
CA GLY A 103 -5.10 2.10 -27.30
C GLY A 103 -5.46 1.39 -25.99
N ILE A 104 -6.23 0.30 -26.09
CA ILE A 104 -6.65 -0.51 -24.93
C ILE A 104 -5.45 -1.22 -24.30
N TRP A 105 -4.49 -1.69 -25.10
CA TRP A 105 -3.27 -2.33 -24.61
C TRP A 105 -2.42 -1.37 -23.78
N ILE A 106 -2.17 -0.16 -24.28
CA ILE A 106 -1.46 0.89 -23.55
C ILE A 106 -2.24 1.27 -22.28
N TRP A 107 -3.55 1.47 -22.41
CA TRP A 107 -4.40 1.78 -21.26
C TRP A 107 -4.33 0.70 -20.18
N GLY A 108 -4.32 -0.59 -20.54
CA GLY A 108 -4.19 -1.70 -19.62
C GLY A 108 -2.86 -1.74 -18.86
N MET A 109 -1.76 -1.32 -19.49
CA MET A 109 -0.47 -1.16 -18.81
C MET A 109 -0.48 0.02 -17.83
N VAL A 110 -0.99 1.17 -18.27
CA VAL A 110 -1.06 2.38 -17.45
C VAL A 110 -1.96 2.17 -16.24
N ASP A 111 -3.13 1.57 -16.43
CA ASP A 111 -4.08 1.29 -15.36
C ASP A 111 -3.50 0.32 -14.32
N ALA A 112 -2.82 -0.74 -14.75
CA ALA A 112 -2.17 -1.68 -13.83
C ALA A 112 -1.02 -1.03 -13.04
N TYR A 113 -0.21 -0.19 -13.68
CA TYR A 113 0.87 0.51 -13.00
C TYR A 113 0.32 1.50 -11.97
N GLN A 114 -0.63 2.34 -12.39
CA GLN A 114 -1.22 3.35 -11.53
C GLN A 114 -2.06 2.75 -10.40
N GLY A 115 -2.77 1.65 -10.66
CA GLY A 115 -3.54 0.91 -9.65
C GLY A 115 -2.64 0.36 -8.54
N ALA A 116 -1.49 -0.23 -8.89
CA ALA A 116 -0.53 -0.71 -7.89
C ALA A 116 0.02 0.44 -7.03
N GLN A 117 0.38 1.58 -7.65
CA GLN A 117 0.83 2.76 -6.90
C GLN A 117 -0.28 3.34 -6.01
N ALA A 118 -1.50 3.45 -6.53
CA ALA A 118 -2.64 3.97 -5.78
C ALA A 118 -2.93 3.10 -4.54
N TRP A 119 -2.86 1.79 -4.71
CA TRP A 119 -2.99 0.84 -3.61
C TRP A 119 -1.86 1.02 -2.56
N ASN A 120 -0.60 1.13 -2.98
CA ASN A 120 0.51 1.36 -2.06
C ASN A 120 0.33 2.67 -1.27
N ARG A 121 -0.02 3.77 -1.96
CA ARG A 121 -0.30 5.07 -1.33
C ARG A 121 -1.44 5.00 -0.31
N ALA A 122 -2.50 4.26 -0.62
CA ALA A 122 -3.64 4.08 0.28
C ALA A 122 -3.28 3.29 1.56
N HIS A 123 -2.23 2.46 1.51
CA HIS A 123 -1.76 1.64 2.63
C HIS A 123 -0.49 2.21 3.30
N GLY A 124 -0.11 3.46 3.01
CA GLY A 124 1.07 4.11 3.61
C GLY A 124 2.41 3.51 3.15
N ILE A 125 2.41 2.76 2.06
CA ILE A 125 3.61 2.16 1.46
C ILE A 125 4.16 3.13 0.42
N LEU A 126 5.39 3.60 0.63
CA LEU A 126 6.13 4.38 -0.36
C LEU A 126 6.74 3.40 -1.38
N SER A 127 6.34 3.52 -2.65
CA SER A 127 6.80 2.68 -3.76
C SER A 127 7.38 3.51 -4.90
#